data_AF-A0A6J4FVN3-F1
#
_entry.id   AF-A0A6J4FVN3-F1
#
_cell.length_a   1.000
_cell.length_b   1.000
_cell.length_c   1.000
_cell.angle_alpha   90.00
_cell.angle_beta   90.00
_cell.angle_gamma   90.00
#
_symmetry.space_group_name_H-M   'P 1'
#
loop_
_entity.id
_entity.type
_entity.pdbx_description
1 polymer ?
#
loop_
_entity_poly.entity_id
_entity_poly.type
_entity_poly.pdbx_seq_one_letter_code
_entity_poly.pdbx_strand_id
1 'polypeptide(L)'
;MSKFLTFVNFHLAPVEGIDPKSLKRAAKLARTVYLDDERKLPHNLALNHIAHRLGFKGGFGGYVAEWKDKLPTFMRGHGLAFRKDVLPTNLPDQRVRLGHRQIADRLFASGLPMPKRIFTGLDVFVLLRAAAATDGLKVGYRGMYGANLRDIPFDEIKPAEIRENVPPDNYFIRSETDLMCAGDTHTLDNLIGDQLCDLGEDGRIVAQLYNLGDGDAERIESAGRLFRRVLELCPQGWVEVIPYNDRFAFLKGPDGGYDFVFEGVRDSEFKRNPYAPYLRDKDFSKTEEASELDVHLYFSHDGWLEADLHAAEESFYAHGGTHLNYPGRDEILKAHLTRQGRYSHTPRKGPFRPGYTVATVLGKDLCFSPLVPVRRFHRFLRDNPDYLAHRLSISDLEPLDLAGDPDDPAAVTWYDAKAYARWIKRMQKLPVRLPTEDEWLALAGGLVPDKVSMTSMTDRTLSHRA
;
A
#
# COMPACT_ATOMS: atom_id res chain seq x y z
N MET A 1 -10.36 13.99 1.44
CA MET A 1 -9.08 13.91 0.68
C MET A 1 -9.32 13.72 -0.82
N SER A 2 -8.31 13.96 -1.69
CA SER A 2 -8.41 13.73 -3.14
C SER A 2 -8.31 12.24 -3.47
N LYS A 3 -9.24 11.75 -4.30
CA LYS A 3 -9.32 10.37 -4.76
C LYS A 3 -8.72 10.26 -6.14
N PHE A 4 -7.89 9.26 -6.42
CA PHE A 4 -7.21 9.18 -7.70
C PHE A 4 -7.81 8.09 -8.60
N LEU A 5 -7.95 8.43 -9.86
CA LEU A 5 -8.42 7.56 -10.94
C LEU A 5 -7.28 7.32 -11.93
N THR A 6 -7.11 6.07 -12.35
CA THR A 6 -6.01 5.65 -13.24
C THR A 6 -6.42 5.56 -14.70
N PHE A 7 -5.44 5.68 -15.58
CA PHE A 7 -5.55 5.51 -17.03
C PHE A 7 -4.55 4.45 -17.51
N VAL A 8 -4.84 3.83 -18.66
CA VAL A 8 -3.99 2.78 -19.28
C VAL A 8 -2.55 3.23 -19.57
N ASN A 9 -2.33 4.52 -19.85
CA ASN A 9 -1.00 5.10 -20.10
C ASN A 9 -0.41 5.81 -18.86
N PHE A 10 -0.64 5.26 -17.67
CA PHE A 10 -0.11 5.76 -16.39
C PHE A 10 -0.51 7.19 -15.99
N HIS A 11 -1.43 7.83 -16.71
CA HIS A 11 -2.01 9.10 -16.30
C HIS A 11 -2.89 8.93 -15.04
N LEU A 12 -3.03 10.01 -14.28
CA LEU A 12 -3.87 10.05 -13.08
C LEU A 12 -4.83 11.22 -13.15
N ALA A 13 -6.02 11.09 -12.57
CA ALA A 13 -6.93 12.21 -12.35
C ALA A 13 -7.32 12.28 -10.87
N PRO A 14 -7.09 13.42 -10.18
CA PRO A 14 -7.66 13.64 -8.85
C PRO A 14 -9.14 14.01 -9.00
N VAL A 15 -10.01 13.17 -8.44
CA VAL A 15 -11.46 13.32 -8.40
C VAL A 15 -11.85 13.83 -7.02
N GLU A 16 -11.90 15.16 -6.88
CA GLU A 16 -12.28 15.84 -5.62
C GLU A 16 -13.80 15.94 -5.44
N GLY A 17 -14.54 15.94 -6.54
CA GLY A 17 -15.99 16.13 -6.56
C GLY A 17 -16.62 15.45 -7.77
N ILE A 18 -17.93 15.21 -7.66
CA ILE A 18 -18.73 14.54 -8.69
C ILE A 18 -19.58 15.51 -9.50
N ASP A 19 -19.45 16.82 -9.32
CA ASP A 19 -20.13 17.83 -10.15
C ASP A 19 -19.37 18.08 -11.47
N PRO A 20 -20.02 18.63 -12.51
CA PRO A 20 -19.41 18.76 -13.83
C PRO A 20 -18.18 19.67 -13.85
N LYS A 21 -18.10 20.66 -12.95
CA LYS A 21 -16.93 21.53 -12.85
C LYS A 21 -15.76 20.77 -12.24
N SER A 22 -16.00 19.98 -11.19
CA SER A 22 -14.99 19.12 -10.57
C SER A 22 -14.44 18.07 -11.54
N LEU A 23 -15.29 17.38 -12.31
CA LEU A 23 -14.80 16.40 -13.29
C LEU A 23 -14.02 17.06 -14.45
N LYS A 24 -14.43 18.25 -14.90
CA LYS A 24 -13.64 19.05 -15.86
C LYS A 24 -12.28 19.45 -15.31
N ARG A 25 -12.21 19.81 -14.03
CA ARG A 25 -10.95 20.12 -13.35
C ARG A 25 -10.06 18.89 -13.25
N ALA A 26 -10.62 17.74 -12.85
CA ALA A 26 -9.90 16.46 -12.82
C ALA A 26 -9.30 16.11 -14.19
N ALA A 27 -10.09 16.22 -15.26
CA ALA A 27 -9.62 16.00 -16.63
C ALA A 27 -8.54 17.00 -17.06
N LYS A 28 -8.61 18.26 -16.63
CA LYS A 28 -7.56 19.26 -16.88
C LYS A 28 -6.26 18.85 -16.17
N LEU A 29 -6.33 18.55 -14.88
CA LEU A 29 -5.17 18.17 -14.06
C LEU A 29 -4.49 16.90 -14.58
N ALA A 30 -5.26 15.90 -15.02
CA ALA A 30 -4.74 14.69 -15.64
C ALA A 30 -3.85 14.95 -16.86
N ARG A 31 -4.14 16.05 -17.58
CA ARG A 31 -3.47 16.42 -18.82
C ARG A 31 -2.32 17.40 -18.64
N THR A 32 -2.23 18.04 -17.46
CA THR A 32 -1.26 19.12 -17.21
C THR A 32 -0.30 18.79 -16.07
N VAL A 33 -0.81 18.27 -14.96
CA VAL A 33 -0.01 17.99 -13.75
C VAL A 33 0.36 16.51 -13.71
N TYR A 34 -0.59 15.63 -14.00
CA TYR A 34 -0.43 14.18 -13.85
C TYR A 34 -0.25 13.43 -15.19
N LEU A 35 0.38 14.08 -16.18
CA LEU A 35 0.72 13.47 -17.46
C LEU A 35 1.99 12.62 -17.30
N ASP A 36 2.02 11.35 -17.73
CA ASP A 36 3.20 10.47 -17.54
C ASP A 36 4.01 10.26 -18.82
N ASP A 37 3.33 10.09 -19.94
CA ASP A 37 3.93 10.03 -21.27
C ASP A 37 3.98 11.44 -21.90
N GLU A 38 4.98 11.72 -22.74
CA GLU A 38 4.97 12.88 -23.65
C GLU A 38 3.76 12.84 -24.61
N ARG A 39 3.09 11.69 -24.72
CA ARG A 39 1.80 11.56 -25.42
C ARG A 39 0.73 12.44 -24.78
N LYS A 40 0.31 13.44 -25.54
CA LYS A 40 -0.82 14.31 -25.19
C LYS A 40 -2.08 13.47 -24.94
N LEU A 41 -2.67 13.62 -23.76
CA LEU A 41 -4.00 13.12 -23.44
C LEU A 41 -5.06 14.16 -23.91
N PRO A 42 -5.93 13.85 -24.90
CA PRO A 42 -6.95 14.78 -25.36
C PRO A 42 -8.01 15.08 -24.29
N HIS A 43 -8.58 16.29 -24.30
CA HIS A 43 -9.55 16.71 -23.28
C HIS A 43 -10.78 15.81 -23.20
N ASN A 44 -11.41 15.55 -24.35
CA ASN A 44 -12.63 14.77 -24.42
C ASN A 44 -12.38 13.30 -24.06
N LEU A 45 -11.20 12.77 -24.38
CA LEU A 45 -10.80 11.42 -23.97
C LEU A 45 -10.68 11.33 -22.45
N ALA A 46 -10.03 12.31 -21.82
CA ALA A 46 -9.92 12.37 -20.35
C ALA A 46 -11.29 12.46 -19.68
N LEU A 47 -12.17 13.34 -20.18
CA LEU A 47 -13.53 13.51 -19.65
C LEU A 47 -14.36 12.23 -19.77
N ASN A 48 -14.37 11.60 -20.95
CA ASN A 48 -15.14 10.38 -21.18
C ASN A 48 -14.59 9.22 -20.36
N HIS A 49 -13.26 9.09 -20.24
CA HIS A 49 -12.65 8.07 -19.40
C HIS A 49 -13.08 8.20 -17.94
N ILE A 50 -13.00 9.42 -17.38
CA ILE A 50 -13.46 9.69 -16.01
C ILE A 50 -14.95 9.34 -15.86
N ALA A 51 -15.81 9.78 -16.77
CA ALA A 51 -17.24 9.48 -16.70
C ALA A 51 -17.53 7.98 -16.77
N HIS A 52 -16.85 7.24 -17.66
CA HIS A 52 -17.03 5.79 -17.79
C HIS A 52 -16.53 5.01 -16.58
N ARG A 53 -15.40 5.40 -15.99
CA ARG A 53 -14.88 4.78 -14.77
C ARG A 53 -15.79 5.00 -13.56
N LEU A 54 -16.58 6.08 -13.54
CA LEU A 54 -17.63 6.32 -12.56
C LEU A 54 -18.96 5.61 -12.91
N GLY A 55 -19.00 4.79 -13.96
CA GLY A 55 -20.18 4.01 -14.35
C GLY A 55 -21.22 4.77 -15.19
N PHE A 56 -20.94 5.99 -15.65
CA PHE A 56 -21.88 6.74 -16.48
C PHE A 56 -21.84 6.31 -17.94
N LYS A 57 -23.04 6.17 -18.54
CA LYS A 57 -23.22 5.83 -19.96
C LYS A 57 -23.17 7.07 -20.84
N GLY A 58 -22.75 6.94 -22.10
CA GLY A 58 -22.70 8.05 -23.06
C GLY A 58 -21.57 9.07 -22.82
N GLY A 59 -20.55 8.70 -22.05
CA GLY A 59 -19.40 9.55 -21.74
C GLY A 59 -19.78 10.77 -20.92
N PHE A 60 -19.00 11.84 -21.02
CA PHE A 60 -19.22 13.05 -20.23
C PHE A 60 -20.54 13.74 -20.56
N GLY A 61 -21.02 13.66 -21.81
CA GLY A 61 -22.32 14.20 -22.20
C GLY A 61 -23.48 13.51 -21.50
N GLY A 62 -23.45 12.17 -21.44
CA GLY A 62 -24.45 11.39 -20.71
C GLY A 62 -24.40 11.62 -19.20
N TYR A 63 -23.21 11.71 -18.63
CA TYR A 63 -23.03 12.13 -17.23
C TYR A 63 -23.64 13.52 -16.95
N VAL A 64 -23.45 14.51 -17.82
CA VAL A 64 -24.04 15.85 -17.64
C VAL A 64 -25.57 15.81 -17.67
N ALA A 65 -26.17 14.94 -18.49
CA ALA A 65 -27.62 14.74 -18.49
C ALA A 65 -28.08 14.11 -17.17
N GLU A 66 -27.39 13.07 -16.68
CA GLU A 66 -27.71 12.46 -15.38
C GLU A 66 -27.53 13.42 -14.20
N TRP A 67 -26.50 14.26 -14.23
CA TRP A 67 -26.24 15.29 -13.21
C TRP A 67 -27.36 16.33 -13.13
N LYS A 68 -28.03 16.65 -14.24
CA LYS A 68 -29.10 17.65 -14.23
C LYS A 68 -30.37 17.12 -13.56
N ASP A 69 -30.73 15.87 -13.86
CA ASP A 69 -32.08 15.37 -13.55
C ASP A 69 -32.10 14.26 -12.50
N LYS A 70 -31.20 13.26 -12.63
CA LYS A 70 -31.27 12.02 -11.85
C LYS A 70 -30.47 12.10 -10.56
N LEU A 71 -29.19 12.48 -10.65
CA LEU A 71 -28.28 12.39 -9.51
C LEU A 71 -28.68 13.33 -8.36
N PRO A 72 -29.07 14.60 -8.57
CA PRO A 72 -29.52 15.45 -7.48
C PRO A 72 -30.81 14.95 -6.82
N THR A 73 -31.72 14.35 -7.61
CA THR A 73 -32.96 13.75 -7.11
C THR A 73 -32.67 12.53 -6.25
N PHE A 74 -31.78 11.66 -6.72
CA PHE A 74 -31.28 10.52 -5.95
C PHE A 74 -30.63 10.96 -4.63
N MET A 75 -29.73 11.95 -4.70
CA MET A 75 -29.03 12.46 -3.52
C MET A 75 -29.99 13.03 -2.48
N ARG A 76 -31.00 13.81 -2.90
CA ARG A 76 -32.05 14.30 -1.99
C ARG A 76 -32.88 13.18 -1.40
N GLY A 77 -33.27 12.19 -2.22
CA GLY A 77 -34.05 11.03 -1.77
C GLY A 77 -33.35 10.18 -0.71
N HIS A 78 -32.01 10.18 -0.71
CA HIS A 78 -31.18 9.45 0.24
C HIS A 78 -30.60 10.30 1.39
N GLY A 79 -30.95 11.59 1.46
CA GLY A 79 -30.46 12.49 2.52
C GLY A 79 -28.98 12.84 2.42
N LEU A 80 -28.40 12.81 1.22
CA LEU A 80 -27.00 13.19 0.96
C LEU A 80 -26.88 14.71 0.88
N ALA A 81 -26.79 15.36 2.06
CA ALA A 81 -27.01 16.79 2.21
C ALA A 81 -25.79 17.63 1.83
N PHE A 82 -24.59 17.26 2.28
CA PHE A 82 -23.37 18.03 2.05
C PHE A 82 -22.13 17.13 1.97
N ARG A 83 -21.11 17.57 1.23
CA ARG A 83 -19.87 16.81 1.08
C ARG A 83 -19.05 16.87 2.38
N LYS A 84 -18.62 15.70 2.88
CA LYS A 84 -17.80 15.54 4.08
C LYS A 84 -16.89 14.32 3.89
N ASP A 85 -15.67 14.34 4.44
CA ASP A 85 -14.91 13.11 4.58
C ASP A 85 -15.54 12.28 5.72
N VAL A 86 -16.12 11.13 5.38
CA VAL A 86 -16.84 10.29 6.35
C VAL A 86 -15.95 9.21 6.95
N LEU A 87 -14.71 9.07 6.47
CA LEU A 87 -13.72 8.17 7.04
C LEU A 87 -12.96 8.90 8.17
N PRO A 88 -12.84 8.33 9.37
CA PRO A 88 -12.11 8.96 10.46
C PRO A 88 -10.60 8.94 10.17
N THR A 89 -9.94 10.10 10.26
CA THR A 89 -8.50 10.23 9.96
C THR A 89 -7.63 10.66 11.15
N ASN A 90 -8.20 10.98 12.32
CA ASN A 90 -7.47 11.59 13.46
C ASN A 90 -7.96 11.13 14.83
N LEU A 91 -8.41 9.88 14.96
CA LEU A 91 -8.80 9.35 16.27
C LEU A 91 -7.55 8.87 17.03
N PRO A 92 -7.36 9.24 18.32
CA PRO A 92 -6.15 8.92 19.10
C PRO A 92 -5.82 7.42 19.10
N ASP A 93 -6.81 6.58 19.41
CA ASP A 93 -6.67 5.12 19.47
C ASP A 93 -7.68 4.44 18.53
N GLN A 94 -7.60 4.77 17.24
CA GLN A 94 -8.38 4.12 16.19
C GLN A 94 -7.85 2.73 15.86
N ARG A 95 -8.66 1.69 16.11
CA ARG A 95 -8.36 0.31 15.69
C ARG A 95 -8.64 0.14 14.20
N VAL A 96 -9.91 0.25 13.80
CA VAL A 96 -10.30 0.12 12.39
C VAL A 96 -9.93 1.37 11.58
N ARG A 97 -9.02 1.23 10.62
CA ARG A 97 -8.60 2.29 9.69
C ARG A 97 -8.80 1.83 8.25
N LEU A 98 -9.84 2.34 7.60
CA LEU A 98 -10.15 2.00 6.21
C LEU A 98 -9.85 3.15 5.26
N GLY A 99 -9.20 2.83 4.14
CA GLY A 99 -9.07 3.70 2.97
C GLY A 99 -10.26 3.59 2.01
N HIS A 100 -10.41 4.57 1.11
CA HIS A 100 -11.40 4.53 0.05
C HIS A 100 -11.14 3.39 -0.94
N ARG A 101 -9.88 3.05 -1.22
CA ARG A 101 -9.54 1.88 -2.06
C ARG A 101 -10.06 0.59 -1.43
N GLN A 102 -9.78 0.37 -0.14
CA GLN A 102 -10.20 -0.84 0.56
C GLN A 102 -11.72 -1.01 0.46
N ILE A 103 -12.47 0.08 0.72
CA ILE A 103 -13.93 0.09 0.62
C ILE A 103 -14.35 -0.20 -0.82
N ALA A 104 -13.81 0.50 -1.82
CA ALA A 104 -14.17 0.29 -3.21
C ALA A 104 -13.88 -1.14 -3.69
N ASP A 105 -12.74 -1.70 -3.33
CA ASP A 105 -12.35 -3.07 -3.66
C ASP A 105 -13.34 -4.06 -3.02
N ARG A 106 -13.76 -3.84 -1.77
CA ARG A 106 -14.83 -4.63 -1.13
C ARG A 106 -16.18 -4.49 -1.82
N LEU A 107 -16.56 -3.29 -2.28
CA LEU A 107 -17.87 -3.05 -2.90
C LEU A 107 -17.94 -3.56 -4.35
N PHE A 108 -16.85 -3.47 -5.12
CA PHE A 108 -16.87 -3.66 -6.57
C PHE A 108 -16.01 -4.82 -7.07
N ALA A 109 -14.99 -5.24 -6.32
CA ALA A 109 -14.04 -6.28 -6.76
C ALA A 109 -14.12 -7.60 -5.97
N SER A 110 -14.79 -7.62 -4.82
CA SER A 110 -14.83 -8.80 -3.93
C SER A 110 -15.70 -9.96 -4.44
N GLY A 111 -16.69 -9.69 -5.30
CA GLY A 111 -17.73 -10.65 -5.67
C GLY A 111 -18.71 -10.99 -4.54
N LEU A 112 -18.58 -10.38 -3.36
CA LEU A 112 -19.47 -10.55 -2.22
C LEU A 112 -20.70 -9.63 -2.32
N PRO A 113 -21.79 -9.91 -1.60
CA PRO A 113 -22.94 -9.02 -1.55
C PRO A 113 -22.56 -7.60 -1.10
N MET A 114 -23.27 -6.62 -1.67
CA MET A 114 -23.15 -5.20 -1.31
C MET A 114 -23.64 -4.99 0.13
N PRO A 115 -22.79 -4.55 1.07
CA PRO A 115 -23.24 -4.21 2.42
C PRO A 115 -24.11 -2.95 2.40
N LYS A 116 -25.02 -2.78 3.37
CA LYS A 116 -25.76 -1.51 3.55
C LYS A 116 -25.02 -0.55 4.45
N ARG A 117 -24.09 -1.03 5.28
CA ARG A 117 -23.19 -0.17 6.06
C ARG A 117 -21.84 -0.84 6.32
N ILE A 118 -20.83 0.00 6.50
CA ILE A 118 -19.47 -0.40 6.83
C ILE A 118 -19.04 0.33 8.11
N PHE A 119 -18.41 -0.39 9.04
CA PHE A 119 -17.81 0.21 10.22
C PHE A 119 -16.46 0.81 9.84
N THR A 120 -16.32 2.14 9.93
CA THR A 120 -15.14 2.86 9.47
C THR A 120 -14.20 3.31 10.58
N GLY A 121 -14.57 3.06 11.84
CA GLY A 121 -13.70 3.27 13.00
C GLY A 121 -14.29 4.18 14.06
N LEU A 122 -13.89 3.90 15.30
CA LEU A 122 -14.10 4.72 16.49
C LEU A 122 -12.88 4.62 17.38
N ASP A 123 -12.81 5.55 18.33
CA ASP A 123 -11.85 5.47 19.42
C ASP A 123 -12.14 4.21 20.25
N VAL A 124 -11.09 3.44 20.56
CA VAL A 124 -11.23 2.18 21.30
C VAL A 124 -11.84 2.38 22.69
N PHE A 125 -11.63 3.53 23.34
CA PHE A 125 -12.25 3.79 24.63
C PHE A 125 -13.76 3.97 24.52
N VAL A 126 -14.26 4.46 23.37
CA VAL A 126 -15.71 4.47 23.09
C VAL A 126 -16.25 3.04 22.98
N LEU A 127 -15.52 2.14 22.31
CA LEU A 127 -15.87 0.72 22.23
C LEU A 127 -15.87 0.05 23.61
N LEU A 128 -14.85 0.30 24.43
CA LEU A 128 -14.75 -0.23 25.80
C LEU A 128 -15.90 0.29 26.67
N ARG A 129 -16.22 1.59 26.61
CA ARG A 129 -17.33 2.17 27.39
C ARG A 129 -18.68 1.60 26.95
N ALA A 130 -18.89 1.40 25.64
CA ALA A 130 -20.11 0.76 25.13
C ALA A 130 -20.23 -0.70 25.63
N ALA A 131 -19.13 -1.45 25.60
CA ALA A 131 -19.10 -2.80 26.15
C ALA A 131 -19.38 -2.83 27.66
N ALA A 132 -18.77 -1.93 28.44
CA ALA A 132 -18.97 -1.84 29.89
C ALA A 132 -20.40 -1.45 30.29
N ALA A 133 -21.12 -0.72 29.43
CA ALA A 133 -22.50 -0.32 29.64
C ALA A 133 -23.53 -1.38 29.22
N THR A 134 -23.10 -2.55 28.74
CA THR A 134 -23.98 -3.57 28.16
C THR A 134 -24.08 -4.79 29.07
N ASP A 135 -25.32 -5.19 29.37
CA ASP A 135 -25.58 -6.39 30.15
C ASP A 135 -24.99 -7.65 29.47
N GLY A 136 -24.38 -8.51 30.30
CA GLY A 136 -23.70 -9.73 29.84
C GLY A 136 -22.32 -9.51 29.25
N LEU A 137 -21.77 -8.28 29.32
CA LEU A 137 -20.38 -7.97 29.01
C LEU A 137 -19.68 -7.37 30.23
N LYS A 138 -18.39 -7.68 30.41
CA LYS A 138 -17.52 -7.07 31.41
C LYS A 138 -16.25 -6.56 30.75
N VAL A 139 -15.84 -5.35 31.11
CA VAL A 139 -14.52 -4.81 30.77
C VAL A 139 -13.62 -4.96 31.98
N GLY A 140 -12.49 -5.66 31.83
CA GLY A 140 -11.50 -5.84 32.89
C GLY A 140 -10.12 -5.32 32.50
N TYR A 141 -9.21 -5.30 33.48
CA TYR A 141 -7.81 -4.87 33.31
C TYR A 141 -6.87 -6.07 33.43
N ARG A 142 -6.08 -6.33 32.38
CA ARG A 142 -5.18 -7.50 32.28
C ARG A 142 -4.17 -7.59 33.42
N GLY A 143 -3.67 -6.46 33.90
CA GLY A 143 -2.70 -6.44 35.00
C GLY A 143 -3.24 -7.02 36.32
N MET A 144 -4.55 -7.18 36.48
CA MET A 144 -5.16 -7.84 37.65
C MET A 144 -5.15 -9.37 37.55
N TYR A 145 -4.97 -9.93 36.35
CA TYR A 145 -5.25 -11.34 36.06
C TYR A 145 -4.05 -12.10 35.46
N GLY A 146 -3.09 -11.38 34.88
CA GLY A 146 -1.88 -12.00 34.33
C GLY A 146 -2.18 -12.93 33.15
N ALA A 147 -1.43 -14.03 33.04
CA ALA A 147 -1.49 -14.96 31.90
C ALA A 147 -2.73 -15.88 31.89
N ASN A 148 -3.37 -16.10 33.04
CA ASN A 148 -4.46 -17.09 33.20
C ASN A 148 -5.85 -16.50 32.94
N LEU A 149 -5.94 -15.36 32.25
CA LEU A 149 -7.20 -14.61 32.07
C LEU A 149 -8.36 -15.46 31.50
N ARG A 150 -8.06 -16.45 30.66
CA ARG A 150 -9.06 -17.34 30.03
C ARG A 150 -9.73 -18.27 31.04
N ASP A 151 -9.01 -18.67 32.08
CA ASP A 151 -9.47 -19.66 33.05
C ASP A 151 -10.35 -19.04 34.15
N ILE A 152 -10.45 -17.70 34.16
CA ILE A 152 -11.20 -16.98 35.16
C ILE A 152 -12.70 -16.99 34.80
N PRO A 153 -13.57 -17.49 35.69
CA PRO A 153 -15.01 -17.48 35.48
C PRO A 153 -15.54 -16.05 35.27
N PHE A 154 -16.56 -15.91 34.42
CA PHE A 154 -17.16 -14.60 34.11
C PHE A 154 -17.57 -13.83 35.37
N ASP A 155 -18.13 -14.50 36.37
CA ASP A 155 -18.59 -13.89 37.62
C ASP A 155 -17.46 -13.32 38.48
N GLU A 156 -16.26 -13.89 38.38
CA GLU A 156 -15.07 -13.45 39.12
C GLU A 156 -14.36 -12.25 38.45
N ILE A 157 -14.72 -11.93 37.21
CA ILE A 157 -14.24 -10.73 36.53
C ILE A 157 -14.83 -9.50 37.22
N LYS A 158 -13.92 -8.63 37.69
CA LYS A 158 -14.20 -7.35 38.31
C LYS A 158 -14.17 -6.28 37.22
N PRO A 159 -15.25 -5.49 37.06
CA PRO A 159 -15.24 -4.36 36.13
C PRO A 159 -14.10 -3.41 36.45
N ALA A 160 -13.32 -3.07 35.43
CA ALA A 160 -12.25 -2.09 35.52
C ALA A 160 -12.79 -0.69 35.27
N GLU A 161 -12.22 0.29 35.96
CA GLU A 161 -12.39 1.70 35.59
C GLU A 161 -11.61 1.99 34.29
N ILE A 162 -12.32 2.46 33.27
CA ILE A 162 -11.72 2.78 31.96
C ILE A 162 -11.08 4.17 32.02
N ARG A 163 -9.75 4.21 31.93
CA ARG A 163 -8.94 5.42 32.01
C ARG A 163 -8.12 5.59 30.73
N GLU A 164 -8.21 6.76 30.12
CA GLU A 164 -7.58 7.06 28.82
C GLU A 164 -6.05 7.20 28.92
N ASN A 165 -5.50 7.36 30.13
CA ASN A 165 -4.06 7.35 30.36
C ASN A 165 -3.47 5.93 30.48
N VAL A 166 -4.29 4.89 30.43
CA VAL A 166 -3.87 3.49 30.43
C VAL A 166 -3.90 2.98 28.98
N PRO A 167 -2.79 2.41 28.46
CA PRO A 167 -2.77 1.89 27.10
C PRO A 167 -3.91 0.89 26.88
N PRO A 168 -4.71 1.03 25.81
CA PRO A 168 -5.94 0.26 25.68
C PRO A 168 -5.72 -1.26 25.61
N ASP A 169 -4.54 -1.72 25.18
CA ASP A 169 -4.14 -3.14 25.13
C ASP A 169 -4.07 -3.82 26.49
N ASN A 170 -4.13 -3.04 27.58
CA ASN A 170 -4.28 -3.56 28.94
C ASN A 170 -5.73 -3.87 29.31
N TYR A 171 -6.71 -3.53 28.49
CA TYR A 171 -8.11 -3.87 28.70
C TYR A 171 -8.52 -5.10 27.89
N PHE A 172 -9.54 -5.80 28.40
CA PHE A 172 -10.21 -6.88 27.69
C PHE A 172 -11.72 -6.79 27.90
N ILE A 173 -12.47 -7.38 26.98
CA ILE A 173 -13.91 -7.56 27.04
C ILE A 173 -14.19 -9.05 27.19
N ARG A 174 -15.10 -9.40 28.11
CA ARG A 174 -15.49 -10.79 28.43
C ARG A 174 -17.01 -10.92 28.35
N SER A 175 -17.50 -11.98 27.74
CA SER A 175 -18.85 -12.53 27.95
C SER A 175 -18.75 -13.87 28.71
N GLU A 176 -19.87 -14.53 28.99
CA GLU A 176 -19.86 -15.88 29.58
C GLU A 176 -19.01 -16.88 28.78
N THR A 177 -18.99 -16.74 27.45
CA THR A 177 -18.35 -17.69 26.52
C THR A 177 -17.05 -17.16 25.92
N ASP A 178 -16.99 -15.87 25.59
CA ASP A 178 -15.96 -15.30 24.73
C ASP A 178 -15.08 -14.30 25.48
N LEU A 179 -13.86 -14.13 25.00
CA LEU A 179 -12.85 -13.18 25.49
C LEU A 179 -12.22 -12.46 24.29
N MET A 180 -12.07 -11.14 24.41
CA MET A 180 -11.36 -10.29 23.46
C MET A 180 -10.43 -9.36 24.23
N CYS A 181 -9.12 -9.49 24.03
CA CYS A 181 -8.18 -8.43 24.42
C CYS A 181 -8.29 -7.28 23.42
N ALA A 182 -8.14 -6.03 23.87
CA ALA A 182 -8.21 -4.89 22.94
C ALA A 182 -7.19 -4.97 21.79
N GLY A 183 -6.02 -5.58 22.03
CA GLY A 183 -5.00 -5.82 21.00
C GLY A 183 -5.41 -6.85 19.92
N ASP A 184 -6.39 -7.73 20.20
CA ASP A 184 -6.87 -8.72 19.21
C ASP A 184 -7.55 -8.05 18.02
N THR A 185 -8.01 -6.80 18.18
CA THR A 185 -8.67 -6.01 17.13
C THR A 185 -7.79 -5.80 15.90
N HIS A 186 -6.46 -5.75 16.06
CA HIS A 186 -5.49 -5.63 14.95
C HIS A 186 -5.46 -6.84 14.02
N THR A 187 -5.92 -8.00 14.48
CA THR A 187 -6.03 -9.21 13.65
C THR A 187 -7.37 -9.25 12.92
N LEU A 188 -8.33 -8.45 13.38
CA LEU A 188 -9.74 -8.46 12.98
C LEU A 188 -10.12 -7.27 12.09
N ASP A 189 -9.24 -6.29 11.89
CA ASP A 189 -9.48 -5.10 11.07
C ASP A 189 -8.69 -5.07 9.75
N ASN A 190 -7.86 -6.08 9.50
CA ASN A 190 -6.98 -6.15 8.32
C ASN A 190 -7.71 -6.42 6.99
N LEU A 191 -8.94 -6.92 7.05
CA LEU A 191 -9.83 -7.09 5.91
C LEU A 191 -11.15 -6.41 6.22
N ILE A 192 -11.74 -5.69 5.25
CA ILE A 192 -13.08 -5.11 5.44
C ILE A 192 -14.07 -6.20 5.83
N GLY A 193 -13.87 -7.44 5.34
CA GLY A 193 -14.50 -8.64 5.89
C GLY A 193 -16.02 -8.54 6.03
N ASP A 194 -16.61 -9.49 6.74
CA ASP A 194 -18.02 -9.38 7.10
C ASP A 194 -18.18 -8.79 8.51
N GLN A 195 -17.15 -8.88 9.37
CA GLN A 195 -17.21 -8.33 10.72
C GLN A 195 -17.31 -6.80 10.77
N LEU A 196 -16.80 -6.09 9.74
CA LEU A 196 -16.96 -4.64 9.60
C LEU A 196 -18.11 -4.26 8.68
N CYS A 197 -18.92 -5.24 8.24
CA CYS A 197 -20.09 -5.03 7.39
C CYS A 197 -21.36 -5.50 8.12
N ASP A 198 -22.53 -5.08 7.62
CA ASP A 198 -23.83 -5.51 8.12
C ASP A 198 -24.42 -6.72 7.39
N LEU A 199 -23.57 -7.55 6.79
CA LEU A 199 -24.01 -8.85 6.31
C LEU A 199 -24.53 -9.64 7.53
N GLY A 200 -25.69 -10.29 7.37
CA GLY A 200 -26.55 -10.80 8.44
C GLY A 200 -25.90 -11.85 9.36
N GLU A 201 -26.73 -12.52 10.17
CA GLU A 201 -26.34 -13.35 11.34
C GLU A 201 -25.26 -14.43 11.09
N ASP A 202 -25.00 -14.81 9.82
CA ASP A 202 -23.95 -15.75 9.41
C ASP A 202 -22.57 -15.10 9.11
N GLY A 203 -22.41 -13.80 9.42
CA GLY A 203 -21.22 -13.00 9.08
C GLY A 203 -19.92 -13.69 9.46
N ARG A 204 -19.18 -14.15 8.45
CA ARG A 204 -17.92 -14.89 8.65
C ARG A 204 -16.90 -13.94 9.27
N ILE A 205 -16.30 -14.33 10.39
CA ILE A 205 -15.13 -13.63 10.92
C ILE A 205 -13.98 -13.84 9.93
N VAL A 206 -13.54 -12.76 9.30
CA VAL A 206 -12.40 -12.77 8.38
C VAL A 206 -11.21 -12.13 9.08
N ALA A 207 -10.36 -12.96 9.67
CA ALA A 207 -9.21 -12.52 10.47
C ALA A 207 -7.90 -13.00 9.84
N GLN A 208 -6.79 -12.35 10.20
CA GLN A 208 -5.46 -12.86 9.88
C GLN A 208 -5.16 -14.13 10.71
N LEU A 209 -5.36 -15.31 10.09
CA LEU A 209 -5.23 -16.62 10.75
C LEU A 209 -3.97 -17.39 10.34
N TYR A 210 -2.92 -16.70 9.91
CA TYR A 210 -1.67 -17.31 9.48
C TYR A 210 -0.51 -16.99 10.44
N ASN A 211 0.49 -17.90 10.50
CA ASN A 211 1.58 -17.89 11.48
C ASN A 211 1.11 -17.99 12.95
N LEU A 212 0.10 -18.81 13.20
CA LEU A 212 -0.51 -18.97 14.52
C LEU A 212 0.10 -20.12 15.33
N GLY A 213 0.13 -19.97 16.65
CA GLY A 213 0.41 -21.07 17.57
C GLY A 213 -0.86 -21.88 17.88
N ASP A 214 -0.69 -22.95 18.65
CA ASP A 214 -1.81 -23.80 19.08
C ASP A 214 -2.83 -23.00 19.91
N GLY A 215 -4.11 -23.09 19.55
CA GLY A 215 -5.21 -22.40 20.24
C GLY A 215 -5.39 -20.91 19.92
N ASP A 216 -4.59 -20.35 19.01
CA ASP A 216 -4.76 -18.95 18.57
C ASP A 216 -5.98 -18.75 17.68
N ALA A 217 -6.33 -19.73 16.83
CA ALA A 217 -7.50 -19.65 15.96
C ALA A 217 -8.79 -19.49 16.78
N GLU A 218 -8.99 -20.35 17.79
CA GLU A 218 -10.14 -20.28 18.70
C GLU A 218 -10.19 -18.94 19.46
N ARG A 219 -9.04 -18.40 19.89
CA ARG A 219 -8.95 -17.07 20.51
C ARG A 219 -9.44 -15.99 19.56
N ILE A 220 -8.94 -15.99 18.33
CA ILE A 220 -9.24 -14.95 17.34
C ILE A 220 -10.71 -15.01 16.93
N GLU A 221 -11.29 -16.20 16.81
CA GLU A 221 -12.72 -16.36 16.55
C GLU A 221 -13.58 -15.85 17.72
N SER A 222 -13.23 -16.21 18.95
CA SER A 222 -13.85 -15.68 20.17
C SER A 222 -13.79 -14.14 20.22
N ALA A 223 -12.60 -13.59 19.95
CA ALA A 223 -12.39 -12.16 19.88
C ALA A 223 -13.24 -11.52 18.77
N GLY A 224 -13.31 -12.14 17.58
CA GLY A 224 -14.09 -11.66 16.44
C GLY A 224 -15.58 -11.56 16.71
N ARG A 225 -16.15 -12.56 17.40
CA ARG A 225 -17.57 -12.54 17.82
C ARG A 225 -17.86 -11.38 18.76
N LEU A 226 -17.02 -11.18 19.77
CA LEU A 226 -17.15 -10.03 20.69
C LEU A 226 -16.92 -8.70 19.99
N PHE A 227 -15.93 -8.64 19.11
CA PHE A 227 -15.64 -7.43 18.34
C PHE A 227 -16.86 -7.01 17.56
N ARG A 228 -17.40 -7.91 16.73
CA ARG A 228 -18.63 -7.71 15.95
C ARG A 228 -19.78 -7.21 16.83
N ARG A 229 -20.02 -7.87 17.97
CA ARG A 229 -21.07 -7.51 18.93
C ARG A 229 -20.87 -6.09 19.47
N VAL A 230 -19.64 -5.70 19.78
CA VAL A 230 -19.32 -4.37 20.31
C VAL A 230 -19.44 -3.28 19.24
N LEU A 231 -19.11 -3.58 17.98
CA LEU A 231 -19.31 -2.64 16.87
C LEU A 231 -20.79 -2.28 16.69
N GLU A 232 -21.71 -3.25 16.90
CA GLU A 232 -23.16 -3.01 16.83
C GLU A 232 -23.68 -2.05 17.89
N LEU A 233 -23.04 -2.01 19.06
CA LEU A 233 -23.40 -1.09 20.14
C LEU A 233 -23.05 0.37 19.82
N CYS A 234 -22.29 0.61 18.74
CA CYS A 234 -21.69 1.90 18.43
C CYS A 234 -22.15 2.42 17.06
N PRO A 235 -23.42 2.86 16.90
CA PRO A 235 -23.97 3.32 15.62
C PRO A 235 -23.16 4.45 14.96
N GLN A 236 -22.50 5.29 15.75
CA GLN A 236 -21.68 6.40 15.29
C GLN A 236 -20.41 5.99 14.51
N GLY A 237 -19.99 4.73 14.59
CA GLY A 237 -18.84 4.21 13.82
C GLY A 237 -19.22 3.64 12.46
N TRP A 238 -20.52 3.56 12.16
CA TRP A 238 -21.04 3.02 10.91
C TRP A 238 -21.34 4.14 9.90
N VAL A 239 -20.97 3.88 8.64
CA VAL A 239 -21.39 4.68 7.48
C VAL A 239 -22.28 3.84 6.58
N GLU A 240 -23.36 4.43 6.09
CA GLU A 240 -24.30 3.79 5.17
C GLU A 240 -23.72 3.78 3.75
N VAL A 241 -23.84 2.65 3.07
CA VAL A 241 -23.41 2.44 1.68
C VAL A 241 -24.64 2.56 0.78
N ILE A 242 -24.59 3.51 -0.14
CA ILE A 242 -25.71 3.81 -1.04
C ILE A 242 -25.23 3.67 -2.49
N PRO A 243 -25.41 2.48 -3.11
CA PRO A 243 -24.99 2.25 -4.49
C PRO A 243 -25.84 3.09 -5.45
N TYR A 244 -25.18 3.79 -6.37
CA TYR A 244 -25.87 4.55 -7.43
C TYR A 244 -25.83 3.79 -8.77
N ASN A 245 -24.71 3.13 -9.07
CA ASN A 245 -24.55 2.22 -10.20
C ASN A 245 -23.54 1.09 -9.85
N ASP A 246 -23.15 0.30 -10.84
CA ASP A 246 -22.24 -0.85 -10.71
C ASP A 246 -20.77 -0.48 -10.39
N ARG A 247 -20.41 0.79 -10.45
CA ARG A 247 -19.03 1.29 -10.24
C ARG A 247 -18.93 2.48 -9.31
N PHE A 248 -20.04 2.95 -8.75
CA PHE A 248 -20.11 4.19 -7.98
C PHE A 248 -21.13 4.10 -6.85
N ALA A 249 -20.68 4.42 -5.64
CA ALA A 249 -21.50 4.41 -4.43
C ALA A 249 -21.20 5.64 -3.57
N PHE A 250 -22.22 6.12 -2.87
CA PHE A 250 -22.08 7.11 -1.82
C PHE A 250 -21.84 6.43 -0.47
N LEU A 251 -21.08 7.10 0.38
CA LEU A 251 -20.91 6.75 1.79
C LEU A 251 -21.57 7.86 2.61
N LYS A 252 -22.59 7.55 3.40
CA LYS A 252 -23.35 8.54 4.18
C LYS A 252 -23.07 8.39 5.67
N GLY A 253 -22.62 9.48 6.28
CA GLY A 253 -22.49 9.60 7.73
C GLY A 253 -23.82 9.92 8.42
N PRO A 254 -23.87 9.85 9.76
CA PRO A 254 -25.11 10.02 10.53
C PRO A 254 -25.74 11.41 10.44
N ASP A 255 -24.97 12.44 10.07
CA ASP A 255 -25.41 13.84 9.94
C ASP A 255 -25.90 14.19 8.52
N GLY A 256 -26.03 13.20 7.63
CA GLY A 256 -26.31 13.41 6.20
C GLY A 256 -25.11 13.94 5.40
N GLY A 257 -23.96 14.14 6.05
CA GLY A 257 -22.69 14.35 5.38
C GLY A 257 -22.33 13.11 4.57
N TYR A 258 -21.88 13.30 3.33
CA TYR A 258 -21.55 12.19 2.45
C TYR A 258 -20.16 12.29 1.88
N ASP A 259 -19.58 11.14 1.58
CA ASP A 259 -18.46 10.97 0.66
C ASP A 259 -18.88 10.00 -0.47
N PHE A 260 -17.95 9.62 -1.34
CA PHE A 260 -18.19 8.64 -2.38
C PHE A 260 -16.97 7.78 -2.66
N VAL A 261 -17.21 6.59 -3.21
CA VAL A 261 -16.18 5.68 -3.72
C VAL A 261 -16.57 5.22 -5.12
N PHE A 262 -15.56 4.82 -5.89
CA PHE A 262 -15.74 4.26 -7.21
C PHE A 262 -14.76 3.12 -7.45
N GLU A 263 -15.12 2.24 -8.37
CA GLU A 263 -14.31 1.09 -8.77
C GLU A 263 -12.87 1.52 -9.14
N GLY A 264 -11.88 0.88 -8.52
CA GLY A 264 -10.46 1.12 -8.78
C GLY A 264 -9.96 2.51 -8.34
N VAL A 265 -10.61 3.14 -7.37
CA VAL A 265 -10.07 4.35 -6.72
C VAL A 265 -8.72 4.08 -6.06
N ARG A 266 -7.89 5.12 -5.96
CA ARG A 266 -6.63 5.11 -5.20
C ARG A 266 -6.65 6.23 -4.16
N ASP A 267 -6.23 5.90 -2.94
CA ASP A 267 -6.26 6.81 -1.79
C ASP A 267 -5.23 7.94 -1.88
N SER A 268 -4.16 7.71 -2.64
CA SER A 268 -3.04 8.63 -2.76
C SER A 268 -2.56 8.72 -4.19
N GLU A 269 -1.88 9.81 -4.49
CA GLU A 269 -1.14 9.97 -5.74
C GLU A 269 -0.05 8.90 -5.83
N PHE A 270 0.08 8.26 -7.00
CA PHE A 270 1.26 7.43 -7.24
C PHE A 270 2.50 8.32 -7.30
N LYS A 271 3.37 8.20 -6.31
CA LYS A 271 4.66 8.92 -6.29
C LYS A 271 5.55 8.35 -7.38
N ARG A 272 5.50 8.97 -8.56
CA ARG A 272 6.22 8.52 -9.77
C ARG A 272 7.73 8.57 -9.64
N ASN A 273 8.23 9.48 -8.80
CA ASN A 273 9.64 9.70 -8.59
C ASN A 273 9.94 9.72 -7.09
N PRO A 274 10.31 8.57 -6.51
CA PRO A 274 10.69 8.49 -5.11
C PRO A 274 12.00 9.24 -4.82
N TYR A 275 12.73 9.69 -5.85
CA TYR A 275 14.04 10.32 -5.74
C TYR A 275 14.02 11.81 -6.01
N ALA A 276 12.84 12.43 -6.13
CA ALA A 276 12.77 13.89 -6.13
C ALA A 276 13.29 14.44 -4.79
N PRO A 277 14.09 15.52 -4.76
CA PRO A 277 14.49 16.35 -5.90
C PRO A 277 15.75 15.85 -6.65
N TYR A 278 16.43 14.81 -6.17
CA TYR A 278 17.75 14.35 -6.63
C TYR A 278 17.79 13.88 -8.09
N LEU A 279 16.77 13.14 -8.56
CA LEU A 279 16.62 12.74 -9.95
C LEU A 279 15.34 13.30 -10.54
N ARG A 280 15.33 13.63 -11.84
CA ARG A 280 14.08 13.97 -12.56
C ARG A 280 13.51 12.72 -13.22
N ASP A 281 12.23 12.74 -13.55
CA ASP A 281 11.50 11.63 -14.20
C ASP A 281 12.20 11.01 -15.43
N LYS A 282 12.96 11.81 -16.18
CA LYS A 282 13.70 11.36 -17.37
C LYS A 282 15.08 10.75 -17.06
N ASP A 283 15.62 11.03 -15.88
CA ASP A 283 16.97 10.66 -15.47
C ASP A 283 17.01 9.24 -14.90
N PHE A 284 15.90 8.61 -14.55
CA PHE A 284 15.88 7.21 -14.10
C PHE A 284 14.91 6.35 -14.91
N SER A 285 14.93 5.04 -14.65
CA SER A 285 13.98 4.10 -15.24
C SER A 285 12.82 3.87 -14.27
N LYS A 286 11.68 4.52 -14.51
CA LYS A 286 10.45 4.37 -13.69
C LYS A 286 10.03 2.92 -13.43
N THR A 287 10.33 2.00 -14.36
CA THR A 287 9.99 0.57 -14.24
C THR A 287 11.03 -0.27 -13.50
N GLU A 288 12.15 0.30 -13.04
CA GLU A 288 13.21 -0.45 -12.32
C GLU A 288 13.22 -0.14 -10.81
N GLU A 289 12.37 0.77 -10.33
CA GLU A 289 12.60 1.48 -9.06
C GLU A 289 11.37 1.69 -8.19
N ALA A 290 10.21 2.02 -8.78
CA ALA A 290 8.98 1.49 -8.21
C ALA A 290 9.02 -0.01 -8.48
N SER A 291 8.74 -0.84 -7.48
CA SER A 291 8.63 -2.28 -7.72
C SER A 291 7.71 -2.45 -8.93
N GLU A 292 8.07 -3.26 -9.93
CA GLU A 292 7.14 -3.52 -11.04
C GLU A 292 5.77 -3.98 -10.51
N LEU A 293 5.78 -4.59 -9.33
CA LEU A 293 4.60 -4.84 -8.50
C LEU A 293 3.86 -3.55 -8.11
N ASP A 294 4.48 -2.51 -7.55
CA ASP A 294 3.80 -1.25 -7.18
C ASP A 294 3.08 -0.61 -8.37
N VAL A 295 3.76 -0.54 -9.53
CA VAL A 295 3.17 -0.01 -10.76
C VAL A 295 1.98 -0.89 -11.17
N HIS A 296 2.15 -2.20 -11.12
CA HIS A 296 1.08 -3.14 -11.42
C HIS A 296 -0.11 -3.00 -10.45
N LEU A 297 0.13 -3.01 -9.14
CA LEU A 297 -0.87 -2.86 -8.08
C LEU A 297 -1.59 -1.52 -8.14
N TYR A 298 -0.94 -0.47 -8.62
CA TYR A 298 -1.56 0.83 -8.75
C TYR A 298 -2.34 0.97 -10.06
N PHE A 299 -1.77 0.62 -11.21
CA PHE A 299 -2.38 0.94 -12.51
C PHE A 299 -3.17 -0.20 -13.16
N SER A 300 -2.82 -1.46 -12.86
CA SER A 300 -3.34 -2.63 -13.58
C SER A 300 -4.15 -3.56 -12.71
N HIS A 301 -3.91 -3.59 -11.39
CA HIS A 301 -4.64 -4.44 -10.47
C HIS A 301 -6.09 -3.96 -10.32
N ASP A 302 -7.00 -4.90 -10.55
CA ASP A 302 -8.44 -4.76 -10.67
C ASP A 302 -9.21 -5.61 -9.63
N GLY A 303 -8.49 -6.26 -8.71
CA GLY A 303 -9.08 -7.12 -7.69
C GLY A 303 -9.16 -6.47 -6.31
N TRP A 304 -9.44 -7.29 -5.30
CA TRP A 304 -9.43 -6.87 -3.91
C TRP A 304 -8.05 -7.10 -3.28
N LEU A 305 -7.28 -6.02 -3.15
CA LEU A 305 -5.86 -6.10 -2.80
C LEU A 305 -5.62 -6.79 -1.45
N GLU A 306 -6.40 -6.45 -0.42
CA GLU A 306 -6.24 -7.05 0.89
C GLU A 306 -6.58 -8.55 0.87
N ALA A 307 -7.59 -8.97 0.10
CA ALA A 307 -7.92 -10.39 -0.04
C ALA A 307 -6.83 -11.18 -0.81
N ASP A 308 -6.26 -10.60 -1.86
CA ASP A 308 -5.12 -11.19 -2.58
C ASP A 308 -3.90 -11.37 -1.66
N LEU A 309 -3.63 -10.38 -0.81
CA LEU A 309 -2.57 -10.42 0.19
C LEU A 309 -2.82 -11.49 1.25
N HIS A 310 -4.03 -11.55 1.78
CA HIS A 310 -4.44 -12.56 2.75
C HIS A 310 -4.29 -13.97 2.18
N ALA A 311 -4.78 -14.20 0.95
CA ALA A 311 -4.65 -15.49 0.28
C ALA A 311 -3.20 -15.84 -0.08
N ALA A 312 -2.35 -14.84 -0.36
CA ALA A 312 -0.92 -15.05 -0.57
C ALA A 312 -0.23 -15.54 0.72
N GLU A 313 -0.57 -14.93 1.86
CA GLU A 313 -0.07 -15.31 3.19
C GLU A 313 -0.54 -16.71 3.59
N GLU A 314 -1.84 -16.98 3.53
CA GLU A 314 -2.40 -18.32 3.80
C GLU A 314 -1.71 -19.38 2.94
N SER A 315 -1.55 -19.11 1.64
CA SER A 315 -0.85 -20.01 0.72
C SER A 315 0.61 -20.21 1.12
N PHE A 316 1.33 -19.20 1.61
CA PHE A 316 2.72 -19.35 2.00
C PHE A 316 2.87 -20.28 3.21
N TYR A 317 2.11 -20.03 4.28
CA TYR A 317 2.19 -20.83 5.50
C TYR A 317 1.63 -22.26 5.31
N ALA A 318 0.58 -22.44 4.51
CA ALA A 318 0.03 -23.76 4.20
C ALA A 318 1.03 -24.68 3.46
N HIS A 319 2.04 -24.11 2.78
CA HIS A 319 3.07 -24.87 2.07
C HIS A 319 4.41 -24.95 2.83
N GLY A 320 4.38 -24.81 4.16
CA GLY A 320 5.56 -24.95 5.02
C GLY A 320 6.42 -23.69 5.15
N GLY A 321 5.88 -22.53 4.76
CA GLY A 321 6.46 -21.24 5.08
C GLY A 321 6.53 -21.01 6.61
N THR A 322 7.57 -20.31 7.04
CA THR A 322 7.85 -19.97 8.44
C THR A 322 8.36 -18.53 8.52
N HIS A 323 8.41 -17.95 9.71
CA HIS A 323 9.02 -16.63 9.90
C HIS A 323 10.51 -16.59 9.48
N LEU A 324 11.23 -17.71 9.59
CA LEU A 324 12.67 -17.78 9.25
C LEU A 324 12.94 -17.73 7.75
N ASN A 325 11.99 -18.16 6.92
CA ASN A 325 12.11 -18.18 5.47
C ASN A 325 11.08 -17.27 4.78
N TYR A 326 10.50 -16.32 5.51
CA TYR A 326 9.52 -15.38 4.99
C TYR A 326 10.20 -14.42 4.00
N PRO A 327 9.91 -14.50 2.69
CA PRO A 327 10.63 -13.74 1.67
C PRO A 327 10.17 -12.27 1.58
N GLY A 328 9.19 -11.88 2.41
CA GLY A 328 8.52 -10.59 2.34
C GLY A 328 7.17 -10.68 1.63
N ARG A 329 6.26 -9.79 2.06
CA ARG A 329 4.87 -9.67 1.58
C ARG A 329 4.77 -9.53 0.06
N ASP A 330 5.65 -8.73 -0.52
CA ASP A 330 5.64 -8.47 -1.96
C ASP A 330 5.99 -9.71 -2.78
N GLU A 331 6.92 -10.53 -2.30
CA GLU A 331 7.36 -11.74 -3.02
C GLU A 331 6.29 -12.84 -2.99
N ILE A 332 5.65 -13.05 -1.84
CA ILE A 332 4.51 -13.97 -1.76
C ILE A 332 3.32 -13.47 -2.59
N LEU A 333 3.06 -12.16 -2.62
CA LEU A 333 2.00 -11.58 -3.44
C LEU A 333 2.29 -11.72 -4.94
N LYS A 334 3.53 -11.45 -5.37
CA LYS A 334 3.96 -11.69 -6.76
C LYS A 334 3.74 -13.14 -7.15
N ALA A 335 4.16 -14.09 -6.32
CA ALA A 335 3.97 -15.51 -6.58
C ALA A 335 2.48 -15.89 -6.69
N HIS A 336 1.65 -15.36 -5.78
CA HIS A 336 0.20 -15.56 -5.78
C HIS A 336 -0.46 -15.03 -7.07
N LEU A 337 -0.22 -13.77 -7.41
CA LEU A 337 -0.79 -13.14 -8.61
C LEU A 337 -0.26 -13.77 -9.91
N THR A 338 1.01 -14.22 -9.93
CA THR A 338 1.58 -14.94 -11.08
C THR A 338 0.86 -16.27 -11.31
N ARG A 339 0.61 -17.03 -10.24
CA ARG A 339 -0.11 -18.31 -10.30
C ARG A 339 -1.54 -18.15 -10.84
N GLN A 340 -2.18 -17.02 -10.53
CA GLN A 340 -3.50 -16.67 -11.05
C GLN A 340 -3.48 -16.09 -12.48
N GLY A 341 -2.30 -15.90 -13.09
CA GLY A 341 -2.17 -15.24 -14.39
C GLY A 341 -2.47 -13.74 -14.37
N ARG A 342 -2.57 -13.14 -13.18
CA ARG A 342 -2.89 -11.72 -12.97
C ARG A 342 -1.65 -10.83 -12.89
N TYR A 343 -0.47 -11.42 -12.69
CA TYR A 343 0.81 -10.73 -12.76
C TYR A 343 1.78 -11.51 -13.66
N SER A 344 2.55 -10.80 -14.47
CA SER A 344 3.64 -11.39 -15.24
C SER A 344 4.85 -10.46 -15.21
N HIS A 345 5.94 -10.94 -14.61
CA HIS A 345 7.24 -10.32 -14.80
C HIS A 345 7.86 -10.91 -16.06
N THR A 346 8.04 -10.10 -17.09
CA THR A 346 8.84 -10.49 -18.26
C THR A 346 10.18 -9.79 -18.16
N PRO A 347 11.26 -10.49 -17.76
CA PRO A 347 12.58 -9.90 -17.73
C PRO A 347 12.91 -9.38 -19.12
N ARG A 348 13.28 -8.11 -19.23
CA ARG A 348 13.72 -7.56 -20.52
C ARG A 348 15.03 -8.22 -20.90
N LYS A 349 15.01 -9.04 -21.96
CA LYS A 349 16.21 -9.63 -22.53
C LYS A 349 16.84 -8.64 -23.51
N GLY A 350 18.15 -8.48 -23.43
CA GLY A 350 18.94 -7.72 -24.39
C GLY A 350 19.91 -8.65 -25.10
N PRO A 351 20.27 -8.37 -26.37
CA PRO A 351 21.37 -9.08 -27.01
C PRO A 351 22.68 -8.77 -26.29
N PHE A 352 23.59 -9.75 -26.23
CA PHE A 352 24.96 -9.53 -25.78
C PHE A 352 25.63 -8.43 -26.60
N ARG A 353 26.48 -7.63 -25.95
CA ARG A 353 27.34 -6.64 -26.61
C ARG A 353 28.79 -6.78 -26.15
N PRO A 354 29.75 -6.57 -27.06
CA PRO A 354 31.17 -6.50 -26.68
C PRO A 354 31.41 -5.47 -25.56
N GLY A 355 32.30 -5.81 -24.63
CA GLY A 355 32.61 -4.97 -23.46
C GLY A 355 31.79 -5.28 -22.20
N TYR A 356 30.93 -6.30 -22.26
CA TYR A 356 30.29 -6.90 -21.08
C TYR A 356 30.83 -8.32 -20.88
N THR A 357 30.90 -8.77 -19.63
CA THR A 357 31.24 -10.13 -19.21
C THR A 357 29.97 -10.89 -18.89
N VAL A 358 29.83 -12.12 -19.39
CA VAL A 358 28.69 -12.98 -19.07
C VAL A 358 29.03 -13.83 -17.85
N ALA A 359 28.12 -13.88 -16.88
CA ALA A 359 28.22 -14.78 -15.74
C ALA A 359 26.83 -15.33 -15.38
N THR A 360 26.78 -16.60 -15.00
CA THR A 360 25.56 -17.21 -14.45
C THR A 360 25.50 -16.91 -12.96
N VAL A 361 24.52 -16.10 -12.55
CA VAL A 361 24.33 -15.63 -11.18
C VAL A 361 22.91 -15.98 -10.76
N LEU A 362 22.75 -16.69 -9.63
CA LEU A 362 21.44 -17.10 -9.11
C LEU A 362 20.58 -17.84 -10.17
N GLY A 363 21.22 -18.68 -10.98
CA GLY A 363 20.57 -19.44 -12.07
C GLY A 363 20.17 -18.61 -13.30
N LYS A 364 20.64 -17.36 -13.42
CA LYS A 364 20.36 -16.46 -14.55
C LYS A 364 21.66 -16.04 -15.23
N ASP A 365 21.68 -16.07 -16.56
CA ASP A 365 22.80 -15.52 -17.32
C ASP A 365 22.68 -13.99 -17.38
N LEU A 366 23.60 -13.30 -16.71
CA LEU A 366 23.66 -11.85 -16.63
C LEU A 366 24.92 -11.33 -17.32
N CYS A 367 24.81 -10.13 -17.92
CA CYS A 367 25.91 -9.42 -18.56
C CYS A 367 26.35 -8.24 -17.68
N PHE A 368 27.62 -8.20 -17.27
CA PHE A 368 28.18 -7.19 -16.39
C PHE A 368 29.21 -6.33 -17.10
N SER A 369 29.16 -5.02 -16.88
CA SER A 369 30.26 -4.15 -17.32
C SER A 369 31.40 -4.20 -16.31
N PRO A 370 32.65 -3.95 -16.72
CA PRO A 370 33.68 -3.47 -15.80
C PRO A 370 33.21 -2.22 -15.04
N LEU A 371 33.91 -1.88 -13.96
CA LEU A 371 33.69 -0.61 -13.26
C LEU A 371 33.74 0.55 -14.27
N VAL A 372 32.80 1.49 -14.14
CA VAL A 372 32.66 2.61 -15.08
C VAL A 372 33.80 3.59 -14.81
N PRO A 373 34.71 3.85 -15.77
CA PRO A 373 35.82 4.74 -15.53
C PRO A 373 35.41 6.22 -15.63
N VAL A 374 36.21 7.10 -15.01
CA VAL A 374 36.04 8.56 -15.00
C VAL A 374 35.78 9.12 -16.40
N ARG A 375 36.55 8.71 -17.42
CA ARG A 375 36.37 9.14 -18.82
C ARG A 375 34.98 8.84 -19.39
N ARG A 376 34.39 7.69 -19.03
CA ARG A 376 33.05 7.31 -19.51
C ARG A 376 31.98 8.12 -18.80
N PHE A 377 32.19 8.42 -17.53
CA PHE A 377 31.26 9.25 -16.76
C PHE A 377 31.31 10.72 -17.21
N HIS A 378 32.49 11.27 -17.49
CA HIS A 378 32.64 12.60 -18.11
C HIS A 378 31.90 12.70 -19.45
N ARG A 379 31.98 11.65 -20.29
CA ARG A 379 31.19 11.59 -21.52
C ARG A 379 29.69 11.65 -21.23
N PHE A 380 29.20 10.91 -20.24
CA PHE A 380 27.78 10.98 -19.85
C PHE A 380 27.37 12.41 -19.48
N LEU A 381 28.16 13.10 -18.65
CA LEU A 381 27.86 14.48 -18.24
C LEU A 381 27.86 15.46 -19.42
N ARG A 382 28.84 15.33 -20.32
CA ARG A 382 28.92 16.15 -21.54
C ARG A 382 27.75 15.90 -22.49
N ASP A 383 27.36 14.64 -22.66
CA ASP A 383 26.29 14.23 -23.57
C ASP A 383 24.87 14.46 -22.93
N ASN A 384 24.79 14.82 -21.63
CA ASN A 384 23.56 15.16 -20.89
C ASN A 384 23.75 16.44 -20.04
N PRO A 385 23.98 17.61 -20.67
CA PRO A 385 24.28 18.86 -19.95
C PRO A 385 23.12 19.32 -19.05
N ASP A 386 21.89 18.95 -19.40
CA ASP A 386 20.69 19.23 -18.63
C ASP A 386 20.63 18.43 -17.31
N TYR A 387 21.20 17.22 -17.26
CA TYR A 387 21.37 16.45 -16.03
C TYR A 387 22.40 17.12 -15.13
N LEU A 388 23.56 17.47 -15.69
CA LEU A 388 24.63 18.13 -14.94
C LEU A 388 24.15 19.46 -14.31
N ALA A 389 23.42 20.28 -15.07
CA ALA A 389 22.85 21.53 -14.57
C ALA A 389 21.86 21.31 -13.41
N HIS A 390 20.97 20.31 -13.53
CA HIS A 390 20.04 19.93 -12.45
C HIS A 390 20.80 19.46 -11.22
N ARG A 391 21.76 18.54 -11.39
CA ARG A 391 22.59 18.07 -10.29
C ARG A 391 23.27 19.23 -9.56
N LEU A 392 23.97 20.11 -10.27
CA LEU A 392 24.68 21.23 -9.66
C LEU A 392 23.76 22.23 -8.95
N SER A 393 22.44 22.21 -9.23
CA SER A 393 21.45 23.02 -8.52
C SER A 393 21.03 22.44 -7.17
N ILE A 394 21.35 21.18 -6.87
CA ILE A 394 21.00 20.50 -5.62
C ILE A 394 22.16 20.64 -4.64
N SER A 395 21.95 21.40 -3.56
CA SER A 395 22.96 21.65 -2.51
C SER A 395 23.32 20.42 -1.68
N ASP A 396 22.38 19.49 -1.53
CA ASP A 396 22.47 18.40 -0.56
C ASP A 396 23.14 17.14 -1.12
N LEU A 397 23.74 17.23 -2.31
CA LEU A 397 24.49 16.14 -2.92
C LEU A 397 26.00 16.38 -2.80
N GLU A 398 26.73 15.33 -2.43
CA GLU A 398 28.19 15.38 -2.40
C GLU A 398 28.76 15.81 -3.76
N PRO A 399 29.88 16.57 -3.78
CA PRO A 399 30.53 16.93 -5.04
C PRO A 399 30.91 15.71 -5.88
N LEU A 400 30.86 15.84 -7.20
CA LEU A 400 31.36 14.81 -8.11
C LEU A 400 32.89 14.78 -8.02
N ASP A 401 33.45 13.72 -7.43
CA ASP A 401 34.89 13.50 -7.41
C ASP A 401 35.33 12.70 -8.64
N LEU A 402 35.60 13.45 -9.70
CA LEU A 402 36.08 12.93 -10.98
C LEU A 402 37.48 13.47 -11.31
N ALA A 403 38.20 14.00 -10.30
CA ALA A 403 39.52 14.57 -10.44
C ALA A 403 40.59 13.46 -10.24
N GLY A 404 40.72 12.56 -11.22
CA GLY A 404 41.65 11.44 -11.17
C GLY A 404 42.11 10.99 -12.55
N ASP A 405 42.78 9.84 -12.63
CA ASP A 405 43.13 9.24 -13.92
C ASP A 405 41.82 8.96 -14.69
N PRO A 406 41.71 9.34 -15.98
CA PRO A 406 40.53 9.05 -16.79
C PRO A 406 40.15 7.56 -16.83
N ASP A 407 41.07 6.66 -16.53
CA ASP A 407 40.87 5.21 -16.59
C ASP A 407 40.51 4.59 -15.22
N ASP A 408 40.62 5.36 -14.14
CA ASP A 408 40.19 4.95 -12.80
C ASP A 408 38.65 4.84 -12.70
N PRO A 409 38.11 3.97 -11.81
CA PRO A 409 36.68 3.93 -11.51
C PRO A 409 36.12 5.27 -11.06
N ALA A 410 34.96 5.65 -11.58
CA ALA A 410 34.30 6.90 -11.21
C ALA A 410 33.68 6.80 -9.80
N ALA A 411 34.04 7.74 -8.92
CA ALA A 411 33.42 7.92 -7.62
C ALA A 411 32.21 8.85 -7.74
N VAL A 412 31.01 8.29 -7.60
CA VAL A 412 29.76 9.03 -7.82
C VAL A 412 28.71 8.62 -6.80
N THR A 413 27.68 9.46 -6.62
CA THR A 413 26.57 9.11 -5.73
C THR A 413 25.73 7.99 -6.33
N TRP A 414 24.87 7.37 -5.52
CA TRP A 414 23.92 6.39 -6.01
C TRP A 414 22.97 6.96 -7.09
N TYR A 415 22.54 8.21 -6.94
CA TYR A 415 21.71 8.91 -7.92
C TYR A 415 22.41 9.06 -9.28
N ASP A 416 23.70 9.38 -9.26
CA ASP A 416 24.54 9.47 -10.46
C ASP A 416 24.65 8.16 -11.21
N ALA A 417 24.89 7.07 -10.47
CA ALA A 417 24.99 5.74 -11.04
C ALA A 417 23.67 5.33 -11.73
N LYS A 418 22.53 5.68 -11.14
CA LYS A 418 21.20 5.46 -11.74
C LYS A 418 20.97 6.31 -12.98
N ALA A 419 21.33 7.58 -12.93
CA ALA A 419 21.24 8.47 -14.08
C ALA A 419 22.08 7.97 -15.27
N TYR A 420 23.29 7.50 -14.97
CA TYR A 420 24.18 6.89 -15.94
C TYR A 420 23.58 5.61 -16.55
N ALA A 421 23.08 4.69 -15.70
CA ALA A 421 22.47 3.44 -16.17
C ALA A 421 21.28 3.72 -17.10
N ARG A 422 20.43 4.69 -16.75
CA ARG A 422 19.30 5.12 -17.58
C ARG A 422 19.76 5.70 -18.92
N TRP A 423 20.79 6.54 -18.92
CA TRP A 423 21.36 7.10 -20.14
C TRP A 423 21.92 6.01 -21.05
N ILE A 424 22.71 5.07 -20.52
CA ILE A 424 23.21 3.93 -21.29
C ILE A 424 22.06 3.10 -21.85
N LYS A 425 21.03 2.80 -21.06
CA LYS A 425 19.83 2.09 -21.51
C LYS A 425 19.17 2.77 -22.71
N ARG A 426 19.05 4.10 -22.71
CA ARG A 426 18.53 4.87 -23.85
C ARG A 426 19.46 4.81 -25.06
N MET A 427 20.75 5.08 -24.86
CA MET A 427 21.75 5.15 -25.91
C MET A 427 21.96 3.80 -26.60
N GLN A 428 22.00 2.73 -25.81
CA GLN A 428 22.30 1.39 -26.29
C GLN A 428 21.06 0.56 -26.58
N LYS A 429 19.85 0.99 -26.14
CA LYS A 429 18.63 0.18 -26.22
C LYS A 429 18.81 -1.20 -25.54
N LEU A 430 19.56 -1.23 -24.44
CA LEU A 430 19.81 -2.41 -23.61
C LEU A 430 19.15 -2.24 -22.23
N PRO A 431 18.71 -3.32 -21.57
CA PRO A 431 18.10 -3.28 -20.24
C PRO A 431 19.15 -3.11 -19.13
N VAL A 432 19.95 -2.04 -19.20
CA VAL A 432 21.01 -1.75 -18.23
C VAL A 432 20.41 -1.20 -16.93
N ARG A 433 20.83 -1.79 -15.81
CA ARG A 433 20.48 -1.41 -14.44
C ARG A 433 21.66 -1.64 -13.50
N LEU A 434 21.56 -1.14 -12.27
CA LEU A 434 22.47 -1.54 -11.20
C LEU A 434 22.18 -2.99 -10.79
N PRO A 435 23.20 -3.78 -10.40
CA PRO A 435 22.99 -5.12 -9.84
C PRO A 435 22.22 -5.03 -8.51
N THR A 436 21.46 -6.06 -8.17
CA THR A 436 20.96 -6.20 -6.80
C THR A 436 22.11 -6.54 -5.85
N GLU A 437 21.89 -6.42 -4.55
CA GLU A 437 22.89 -6.82 -3.55
C GLU A 437 23.27 -8.30 -3.70
N ASP A 438 22.30 -9.21 -3.82
CA ASP A 438 22.59 -10.64 -4.02
C ASP A 438 23.34 -10.91 -5.33
N GLU A 439 23.00 -10.21 -6.42
CA GLU A 439 23.73 -10.34 -7.68
C GLU A 439 25.16 -9.85 -7.56
N TRP A 440 25.37 -8.72 -6.87
CA TRP A 440 26.69 -8.18 -6.59
C TRP A 440 27.50 -9.12 -5.68
N LEU A 441 26.91 -9.62 -4.60
CA LEU A 441 27.55 -10.55 -3.66
C LEU A 441 27.88 -11.89 -4.32
N ALA A 442 27.02 -12.41 -5.18
CA ALA A 442 27.30 -13.64 -5.92
C ALA A 442 28.46 -13.47 -6.92
N LEU A 443 28.60 -12.29 -7.52
CA LEU A 443 29.75 -11.95 -8.37
C LEU A 443 31.02 -11.66 -7.57
N ALA A 444 30.88 -10.91 -6.49
CA ALA A 444 31.96 -10.55 -5.59
C ALA A 444 32.37 -11.72 -4.70
N GLY A 445 31.57 -12.77 -4.60
CA GLY A 445 31.78 -13.99 -3.81
C GLY A 445 32.94 -14.87 -4.26
N GLY A 446 33.72 -14.42 -5.25
CA GLY A 446 35.10 -14.86 -5.44
C GLY A 446 36.15 -14.10 -4.61
N LEU A 447 35.76 -13.11 -3.80
CA LEU A 447 36.64 -12.15 -3.11
C LEU A 447 36.27 -11.86 -1.64
N VAL A 448 35.24 -12.50 -1.07
CA VAL A 448 34.98 -12.45 0.39
C VAL A 448 35.50 -13.75 1.00
N PRO A 449 36.61 -13.75 1.76
CA PRO A 449 37.04 -14.94 2.47
C PRO A 449 35.97 -15.35 3.49
N ASP A 450 35.53 -16.60 3.42
CA ASP A 450 34.83 -17.23 4.53
C ASP A 450 35.71 -17.10 5.77
N LYS A 451 35.27 -16.29 6.74
CA LYS A 451 35.92 -15.90 8.01
C LYS A 451 36.73 -14.60 7.94
N VAL A 452 36.04 -13.48 8.16
CA VAL A 452 36.55 -12.49 9.12
C VAL A 452 36.06 -12.92 10.50
N SER A 453 36.87 -13.71 11.20
CA SER A 453 36.64 -13.99 12.61
C SER A 453 36.86 -12.70 13.39
N MET A 454 35.89 -12.27 14.21
CA MET A 454 35.95 -11.08 15.08
C MET A 454 37.08 -11.12 16.14
N THR A 455 37.95 -12.12 16.12
CA THR A 455 39.08 -12.28 17.04
C THR A 455 40.33 -11.51 16.62
N SER A 456 40.43 -10.97 15.39
CA SER A 456 41.65 -10.29 14.94
C SER A 456 41.64 -8.76 15.09
N MET A 457 40.61 -8.17 15.70
CA MET A 457 40.55 -6.71 15.94
C MET A 457 41.01 -6.27 17.34
N THR A 458 41.35 -7.20 18.24
CA THR A 458 41.77 -6.86 19.62
C THR A 458 43.28 -6.76 19.84
N ASP A 459 44.14 -7.07 18.85
CA ASP A 459 45.59 -7.19 19.08
C ASP A 459 46.45 -6.11 18.41
N ARG A 460 45.86 -4.96 18.05
CA ARG A 460 46.60 -3.80 17.51
C ARG A 460 46.48 -2.51 18.33
N THR A 461 46.15 -2.63 19.61
CA THR A 461 46.33 -1.57 20.59
C THR A 461 47.14 -2.12 21.75
N LEU A 462 48.47 -2.18 21.59
CA LEU A 462 49.49 -2.19 22.66
C LEU A 462 50.88 -2.45 22.03
N SER A 463 51.43 -1.47 21.33
CA SER A 463 52.89 -1.29 21.26
C SER A 463 53.22 0.10 20.70
N HIS A 464 54.19 0.75 21.34
CA HIS A 464 54.74 2.08 21.06
C HIS A 464 53.94 3.28 21.57
N ARG A 465 54.13 3.58 22.86
CA ARG A 465 54.89 4.77 23.27
C ARG A 465 55.54 4.52 24.64
N ALA A 466 56.86 4.29 24.60
CA ALA A 466 57.77 4.85 25.58
C ALA A 466 58.05 6.31 25.19
#